data_AF-A0A2R4VZD2-F1
#
_entry.id   AF-A0A2R4VZD2-F1
#
_cell.length_a   1.000
_cell.length_b   1.000
_cell.length_c   1.000
_cell.angle_alpha   90.00
_cell.angle_beta   90.00
_cell.angle_gamma   90.00
#
_symmetry.space_group_name_H-M   'P 1'
#
loop_
_entity.id
_entity.type
_entity.pdbx_description
1 polymer ?
#
loop_
_entity_poly.entity_id
_entity_poly.type
_entity_poly.pdbx_seq_one_letter_code
_entity_poly.pdbx_strand_id
1 'polypeptide(L)'
;MNNEILEFDVVVCGSGPAGATAAALLAKNGLKVALIDKEDFPRDKLCGGLLTKKSYNLIESIFGNKFLQKEIEFFSNRFEVYYRKTKIFSALSKKLFIYVNRRKFDYAILKKAIDSGAYFFGKTKVVGIDVNNMLIFTSSNTFKGRYIVAADGVNSVIRNYLIKNTIIDSSDYKDNLTLAIEFYDYKFTTDRASLFFGFTKFGYGWIFPNKERTVIGIGALISKNKGLMREQFNNFLNSIGYEEPIKTFAHLIPTGWIPNRTGFNNILLVGDAGGFTDPITGEGIYYAIKTAQMASEAILFSEKNKLFAEINYKLFLEKMLKDLKKRKMYRNIVFGTKFRFFIKIFLLVQLILFRDKVLDFIHEPS
;
A
#
# COMPACT_ATOMS: atom_id res chain seq x y z
N MET A 1 -30.95 -1.59 19.09
CA MET A 1 -29.71 -2.24 19.56
C MET A 1 -28.98 -1.22 20.40
N ASN A 2 -28.76 -1.49 21.69
CA ASN A 2 -27.96 -0.62 22.53
C ASN A 2 -26.50 -0.71 22.05
N ASN A 3 -26.04 0.27 21.28
CA ASN A 3 -24.63 0.34 20.88
C ASN A 3 -23.81 0.74 22.11
N GLU A 4 -23.21 -0.24 22.77
CA GLU A 4 -22.27 0.00 23.86
C GLU A 4 -21.07 0.81 23.35
N ILE A 5 -20.60 1.75 24.17
CA ILE A 5 -19.38 2.51 23.89
C ILE A 5 -18.22 1.80 24.59
N LEU A 6 -17.32 1.24 23.80
CA LEU A 6 -16.11 0.57 24.29
C LEU A 6 -14.94 1.55 24.32
N GLU A 7 -14.33 1.74 25.49
CA GLU A 7 -13.24 2.70 25.69
C GLU A 7 -11.84 2.05 25.62
N PHE A 8 -10.97 2.71 24.87
CA PHE A 8 -9.59 2.34 24.60
C PHE A 8 -8.68 3.58 24.61
N ASP A 9 -7.38 3.38 24.75
CA ASP A 9 -6.41 4.47 24.55
C ASP A 9 -6.31 4.81 23.06
N VAL A 10 -6.25 3.77 22.22
CA VAL A 10 -6.14 3.92 20.77
C VAL A 10 -7.16 3.03 20.07
N VAL A 11 -7.89 3.61 19.12
CA VAL A 11 -8.73 2.86 18.18
C VAL A 11 -8.04 2.84 16.81
N VAL A 12 -7.66 1.65 16.35
CA VAL A 12 -7.04 1.42 15.05
C VAL A 12 -8.09 0.85 14.10
N CYS A 13 -8.39 1.58 13.04
CA CYS A 13 -9.42 1.23 12.07
C CYS A 13 -8.80 0.58 10.83
N GLY A 14 -8.95 -0.73 10.68
CA GLY A 14 -8.38 -1.53 9.60
C GLY A 14 -7.19 -2.37 10.07
N SER A 15 -7.19 -3.67 9.76
CA SER A 15 -6.19 -4.66 10.18
C SER A 15 -5.31 -5.13 9.02
N GLY A 16 -5.16 -4.31 7.98
CA GLY A 16 -4.09 -4.49 7.00
C GLY A 16 -2.70 -4.23 7.61
N PRO A 17 -1.62 -4.32 6.81
CA PRO A 17 -0.26 -4.15 7.29
C PRO A 17 -0.03 -2.86 8.10
N ALA A 18 -0.63 -1.73 7.69
CA ALA A 18 -0.53 -0.47 8.44
C ALA A 18 -1.15 -0.58 9.84
N GLY A 19 -2.43 -0.93 9.94
CA GLY A 19 -3.12 -0.91 11.23
C GLY A 19 -2.65 -2.00 12.19
N ALA A 20 -2.39 -3.22 11.69
CA ALA A 20 -1.83 -4.28 12.52
C ALA A 20 -0.43 -3.90 13.05
N THR A 21 0.40 -3.21 12.26
CA THR A 21 1.69 -2.68 12.74
C THR A 21 1.51 -1.62 13.82
N ALA A 22 0.62 -0.65 13.59
CA ALA A 22 0.35 0.39 14.58
C ALA A 22 -0.14 -0.20 15.90
N ALA A 23 -1.10 -1.13 15.83
CA ALA A 23 -1.63 -1.82 17.00
C ALA A 23 -0.56 -2.62 17.73
N ALA A 24 0.29 -3.37 17.02
CA ALA A 24 1.39 -4.12 17.62
C ALA A 24 2.39 -3.23 18.37
N LEU A 25 2.77 -2.10 17.78
CA LEU A 25 3.72 -1.16 18.37
C LEU A 25 3.13 -0.44 19.59
N LEU A 26 1.89 0.01 19.50
CA LEU A 26 1.22 0.75 20.57
C LEU A 26 0.87 -0.18 21.76
N ALA A 27 0.35 -1.37 21.49
CA ALA A 27 0.04 -2.35 22.54
C ALA A 27 1.30 -2.83 23.26
N LYS A 28 2.39 -3.09 22.52
CA LYS A 28 3.70 -3.43 23.10
C LYS A 28 4.24 -2.36 24.05
N ASN A 29 3.84 -1.11 23.87
CA ASN A 29 4.21 0.02 24.74
C ASN A 29 3.16 0.31 25.84
N GLY A 30 2.25 -0.64 26.11
CA GLY A 30 1.34 -0.60 27.26
C GLY A 30 0.02 0.14 27.02
N LEU A 31 -0.26 0.61 25.80
CA LEU A 31 -1.55 1.23 25.49
C LEU A 31 -2.64 0.16 25.27
N LYS A 32 -3.84 0.43 25.77
CA LYS A 32 -5.02 -0.41 25.50
C LYS A 32 -5.53 -0.10 24.08
N VAL A 33 -5.27 -1.01 23.14
CA VAL A 33 -5.58 -0.80 21.72
C VAL A 33 -6.75 -1.65 21.24
N ALA A 34 -7.76 -1.04 20.64
CA ALA A 34 -8.74 -1.73 19.81
C ALA A 34 -8.27 -1.76 18.35
N LEU A 35 -8.22 -2.94 17.75
CA LEU A 35 -7.88 -3.14 16.35
C LEU A 35 -9.11 -3.71 15.62
N ILE A 36 -9.70 -2.90 14.75
CA ILE A 36 -11.01 -3.17 14.14
C ILE A 36 -10.83 -3.54 12.66
N ASP A 37 -11.53 -4.55 12.15
CA ASP A 37 -11.62 -4.83 10.71
C ASP A 37 -13.01 -5.35 10.31
N LYS A 38 -13.43 -5.02 9.09
CA LYS A 38 -14.70 -5.50 8.52
C LYS A 38 -14.65 -6.99 8.18
N GLU A 39 -13.45 -7.54 7.99
CA GLU A 39 -13.23 -8.95 7.69
C GLU A 39 -12.79 -9.71 8.95
N ASP A 40 -12.78 -11.03 8.85
CA ASP A 40 -12.06 -11.89 9.78
C ASP A 40 -10.77 -12.41 9.11
N PHE A 41 -9.83 -12.95 9.89
CA PHE A 41 -8.54 -13.40 9.37
C PHE A 41 -8.31 -14.90 9.65
N PRO A 42 -7.59 -15.62 8.76
CA PRO A 42 -6.93 -15.12 7.55
C PRO A 42 -7.91 -14.76 6.42
N ARG A 43 -7.60 -13.69 5.67
CA ARG A 43 -8.38 -13.23 4.51
C ARG A 43 -7.53 -13.05 3.27
N ASP A 44 -8.16 -13.05 2.12
CA ASP A 44 -7.48 -12.72 0.88
C ASP A 44 -7.33 -11.20 0.74
N LYS A 45 -6.20 -10.77 0.18
CA LYS A 45 -6.00 -9.39 -0.29
C LYS A 45 -5.37 -9.45 -1.67
N LEU A 46 -5.98 -8.80 -2.64
CA LEU A 46 -5.44 -8.74 -4.00
C LEU A 46 -4.26 -7.75 -4.00
N CYS A 47 -3.15 -8.22 -4.53
CA CYS A 47 -1.83 -7.60 -4.56
C CYS A 47 -0.85 -8.65 -5.11
N GLY A 48 0.11 -8.19 -5.93
CA GLY A 48 1.17 -9.04 -6.48
C GLY A 48 2.13 -9.69 -5.47
N GLY A 49 1.96 -9.46 -4.16
CA GLY A 49 2.74 -10.10 -3.09
C GLY A 49 4.21 -9.68 -3.05
N LEU A 50 4.63 -8.75 -3.90
CA LEU A 50 6.02 -8.32 -4.02
C LEU A 50 6.41 -7.36 -2.88
N LEU A 51 7.42 -7.77 -2.11
CA LEU A 51 8.15 -6.96 -1.16
C LEU A 51 9.51 -6.55 -1.76
N THR A 52 9.79 -5.26 -1.68
CA THR A 52 11.15 -4.75 -1.91
C THR A 52 12.05 -5.06 -0.73
N LYS A 53 13.37 -5.05 -0.94
CA LYS A 53 14.37 -5.17 0.14
C LYS A 53 14.16 -4.17 1.29
N LYS A 54 13.83 -2.90 1.03
CA LYS A 54 13.49 -1.94 2.09
C LYS A 54 12.23 -2.33 2.87
N SER A 55 11.19 -2.84 2.20
CA SER A 55 9.98 -3.35 2.87
C SER A 55 10.34 -4.51 3.80
N TYR A 56 11.07 -5.49 3.30
CA TYR A 56 11.50 -6.65 4.07
C TYR A 56 12.35 -6.24 5.28
N ASN A 57 13.40 -5.43 5.08
CA ASN A 57 14.27 -5.00 6.17
C ASN A 57 13.51 -4.20 7.24
N LEU A 58 12.58 -3.33 6.83
CA LEU A 58 11.77 -2.57 7.79
C LEU A 58 10.91 -3.50 8.64
N ILE A 59 10.21 -4.46 8.03
CA ILE A 59 9.32 -5.38 8.74
C ILE A 59 10.12 -6.23 9.74
N GLU A 60 11.26 -6.79 9.31
CA GLU A 60 12.16 -7.57 10.17
C GLU A 60 12.71 -6.71 11.33
N SER A 61 13.03 -5.44 11.10
CA SER A 61 13.48 -4.53 12.15
C SER A 61 12.41 -4.24 13.21
N ILE A 62 11.13 -4.25 12.82
CA ILE A 62 9.99 -3.94 13.71
C ILE A 62 9.57 -5.18 14.50
N PHE A 63 9.44 -6.33 13.83
CA PHE A 63 8.84 -7.53 14.44
C PHE A 63 9.83 -8.58 14.92
N GLY A 64 11.12 -8.41 14.59
CA GLY A 64 12.20 -9.33 14.96
C GLY A 64 12.75 -10.09 13.75
N ASN A 65 13.99 -10.54 13.88
CA ASN A 65 14.71 -11.25 12.81
C ASN A 65 14.05 -12.61 12.51
N LYS A 66 13.94 -12.93 11.21
CA LYS A 66 13.24 -14.08 10.62
C LYS A 66 11.72 -14.06 10.79
N PHE A 67 11.12 -12.89 11.03
CA PHE A 67 9.66 -12.79 11.21
C PHE A 67 8.88 -13.30 9.98
N LEU A 68 9.34 -12.98 8.76
CA LEU A 68 8.66 -13.35 7.52
C LEU A 68 9.07 -14.71 6.94
N GLN A 69 9.89 -15.49 7.66
CA GLN A 69 10.51 -16.69 7.08
C GLN A 69 9.49 -17.72 6.57
N LYS A 70 8.31 -17.81 7.19
CA LYS A 70 7.26 -18.80 6.83
C LYS A 70 6.29 -18.27 5.77
N GLU A 71 6.27 -16.96 5.57
CA GLU A 71 5.32 -16.21 4.76
C GLU A 71 5.89 -15.92 3.37
N ILE A 72 7.21 -15.97 3.23
CA ILE A 72 7.90 -15.88 1.95
C ILE A 72 7.69 -17.16 1.16
N GLU A 73 7.14 -17.00 -0.03
CA GLU A 73 6.83 -18.08 -0.95
C GLU A 73 7.86 -18.19 -2.07
N PHE A 74 8.43 -17.06 -2.51
CA PHE A 74 9.40 -17.05 -3.61
C PHE A 74 10.43 -15.94 -3.46
N PHE A 75 11.64 -16.20 -3.95
CA PHE A 75 12.70 -15.21 -4.10
C PHE A 75 13.14 -15.14 -5.56
N SER A 76 13.32 -13.93 -6.08
CA SER A 76 13.94 -13.75 -7.39
C SER A 76 14.84 -12.53 -7.39
N ASN A 77 15.98 -12.61 -8.05
CA ASN A 77 16.69 -11.43 -8.52
C ASN A 77 16.48 -11.20 -10.02
N ARG A 78 15.78 -12.09 -10.72
CA ARG A 78 15.59 -12.00 -12.16
C ARG A 78 14.43 -11.08 -12.47
N PHE A 79 14.64 -10.17 -13.42
CA PHE A 79 13.55 -9.40 -13.98
C PHE A 79 13.74 -9.08 -15.46
N GLU A 80 12.62 -8.79 -16.11
CA GLU A 80 12.55 -8.47 -17.51
C GLU A 80 11.62 -7.29 -17.73
N VAL A 81 11.94 -6.49 -18.75
CA VAL A 81 11.12 -5.33 -19.14
C VAL A 81 10.74 -5.47 -20.59
N TYR A 82 9.46 -5.24 -20.87
CA TYR A 82 8.84 -5.31 -22.17
C TYR A 82 8.18 -3.99 -22.54
N TYR A 83 8.21 -3.64 -23.82
CA TYR A 83 7.31 -2.65 -24.39
C TYR A 83 6.36 -3.38 -25.33
N ARG A 84 5.07 -3.38 -24.98
CA ARG A 84 4.09 -4.28 -25.56
C ARG A 84 4.60 -5.72 -25.47
N LYS A 85 4.63 -6.46 -26.57
CA LYS A 85 5.16 -7.84 -26.64
C LYS A 85 6.68 -7.93 -26.84
N THR A 86 7.36 -6.81 -27.07
CA THR A 86 8.80 -6.81 -27.38
C THR A 86 9.61 -6.74 -26.09
N LYS A 87 10.43 -7.75 -25.84
CA LYS A 87 11.41 -7.74 -24.75
C LYS A 87 12.43 -6.64 -25.01
N ILE A 88 12.59 -5.75 -24.04
CA ILE A 88 13.57 -4.67 -24.09
C ILE A 88 14.89 -5.13 -23.49
N PHE A 89 14.84 -5.71 -22.29
CA PHE A 89 16.02 -6.30 -21.65
C PHE A 89 15.62 -7.34 -20.59
N SER A 90 16.61 -8.12 -20.17
CA SER A 90 16.55 -9.04 -19.04
C SER A 90 17.76 -8.84 -18.13
N ALA A 91 17.59 -9.13 -16.85
CA ALA A 91 18.46 -8.60 -15.82
C ALA A 91 18.43 -9.39 -14.52
N LEU A 92 19.55 -9.33 -13.80
CA LEU A 92 19.68 -9.69 -12.38
C LEU A 92 19.76 -8.42 -11.53
N SER A 93 18.84 -8.25 -10.59
CA SER A 93 18.93 -7.24 -9.55
C SER A 93 19.98 -7.64 -8.53
N LYS A 94 20.77 -6.68 -8.04
CA LYS A 94 21.64 -6.88 -6.87
C LYS A 94 20.83 -7.17 -5.60
N LYS A 95 19.54 -6.82 -5.58
CA LYS A 95 18.63 -6.96 -4.45
C LYS A 95 17.48 -7.90 -4.81
N LEU A 96 17.12 -8.77 -3.87
CA LEU A 96 16.04 -9.74 -4.08
C LEU A 96 14.67 -9.06 -4.10
N PHE A 97 13.86 -9.47 -5.06
CA PHE A 97 12.40 -9.42 -5.02
C PHE A 97 11.92 -10.58 -4.16
N ILE A 98 11.10 -10.27 -3.16
CA ILE A 98 10.62 -11.23 -2.18
C ILE A 98 9.10 -11.31 -2.35
N TYR A 99 8.58 -12.50 -2.61
CA TYR A 99 7.15 -12.69 -2.83
C TYR A 99 6.54 -13.40 -1.64
N VAL A 100 5.45 -12.83 -1.12
CA VAL A 100 4.72 -13.36 0.04
C VAL A 100 3.29 -13.69 -0.33
N ASN A 101 2.74 -14.69 0.36
CA ASN A 101 1.31 -14.92 0.34
C ASN A 101 0.60 -13.84 1.15
N ARG A 102 -0.20 -12.97 0.52
CA ARG A 102 -0.88 -11.90 1.27
C ARG A 102 -1.83 -12.40 2.36
N ARG A 103 -2.42 -13.59 2.20
CA ARG A 103 -3.27 -14.20 3.22
C ARG A 103 -2.46 -14.57 4.47
N LYS A 104 -1.31 -15.22 4.28
CA LYS A 104 -0.41 -15.64 5.38
C LYS A 104 0.32 -14.42 5.99
N PHE A 105 0.82 -13.53 5.13
CA PHE A 105 1.55 -12.31 5.50
C PHE A 105 0.70 -11.33 6.32
N ASP A 106 -0.49 -10.95 5.85
CA ASP A 106 -1.35 -10.03 6.60
C ASP A 106 -1.73 -10.65 7.96
N TYR A 107 -2.00 -11.96 7.99
CA TYR A 107 -2.35 -12.67 9.21
C TYR A 107 -1.20 -12.76 10.21
N ALA A 108 0.04 -12.96 9.76
CA ALA A 108 1.21 -12.96 10.63
C ALA A 108 1.39 -11.62 11.37
N ILE A 109 1.21 -10.49 10.66
CA ILE A 109 1.30 -9.15 11.25
C ILE A 109 0.14 -8.92 12.23
N LEU A 110 -1.09 -9.31 11.87
CA LEU A 110 -2.24 -9.24 12.79
C LEU A 110 -1.99 -10.06 14.06
N LYS A 111 -1.51 -11.29 13.91
CA LYS A 111 -1.19 -12.16 15.04
C LYS A 111 -0.15 -11.50 15.95
N LYS A 112 0.87 -10.86 15.37
CA LYS A 112 1.84 -10.09 16.14
C LYS A 112 1.22 -8.92 16.91
N ALA A 113 0.18 -8.29 16.39
CA ALA A 113 -0.57 -7.25 17.11
C ALA A 113 -1.32 -7.81 18.32
N ILE A 114 -2.00 -8.95 18.13
CA ILE A 114 -2.73 -9.65 19.20
C ILE A 114 -1.75 -10.15 20.27
N ASP A 115 -0.64 -10.77 19.87
CA ASP A 115 0.41 -11.25 20.77
C ASP A 115 1.07 -10.10 21.55
N SER A 116 1.07 -8.88 21.02
CA SER A 116 1.51 -7.66 21.71
C SER A 116 0.46 -7.06 22.67
N GLY A 117 -0.75 -7.62 22.74
CA GLY A 117 -1.83 -7.18 23.64
C GLY A 117 -2.95 -6.36 23.00
N ALA A 118 -3.01 -6.25 21.67
CA ALA A 118 -4.12 -5.56 21.00
C ALA A 118 -5.41 -6.40 21.01
N TYR A 119 -6.55 -5.75 21.22
CA TYR A 119 -7.87 -6.38 21.18
C TYR A 119 -8.39 -6.36 19.75
N PHE A 120 -8.47 -7.53 19.10
CA PHE A 120 -8.95 -7.63 17.73
C PHE A 120 -10.48 -7.79 17.66
N PHE A 121 -11.12 -6.94 16.87
CA PHE A 121 -12.55 -6.93 16.57
C PHE A 121 -12.75 -7.14 15.07
N GLY A 122 -12.80 -8.41 14.66
CA GLY A 122 -13.12 -8.81 13.29
C GLY A 122 -14.62 -8.72 12.99
N LYS A 123 -14.99 -8.69 11.70
CA LYS A 123 -16.38 -8.51 11.23
C LYS A 123 -17.05 -7.22 11.74
N THR A 124 -16.25 -6.23 12.08
CA THR A 124 -16.66 -4.93 12.61
C THR A 124 -16.29 -3.84 11.60
N LYS A 125 -17.26 -3.44 10.78
CA LYS A 125 -17.03 -2.46 9.71
C LYS A 125 -17.14 -1.05 10.26
N VAL A 126 -16.13 -0.20 10.06
CA VAL A 126 -16.22 1.24 10.32
C VAL A 126 -17.22 1.88 9.35
N VAL A 127 -18.15 2.66 9.88
CA VAL A 127 -19.21 3.34 9.11
C VAL A 127 -19.22 4.86 9.31
N GLY A 128 -18.53 5.37 10.33
CA GLY A 128 -18.43 6.80 10.58
C GLY A 128 -17.47 7.16 11.70
N ILE A 129 -17.30 8.46 11.91
CA ILE A 129 -16.47 9.04 12.96
C ILE A 129 -17.14 10.31 13.48
N ASP A 130 -17.03 10.54 14.79
CA ASP A 130 -17.21 11.83 15.43
C ASP A 130 -15.85 12.32 15.92
N VAL A 131 -15.32 13.33 15.26
CA VAL A 131 -13.97 13.86 15.53
C VAL A 131 -13.90 14.70 16.81
N ASN A 132 -15.03 15.23 17.29
CA ASN A 132 -15.07 16.07 18.49
C ASN A 132 -15.07 15.19 19.74
N ASN A 133 -15.79 14.08 19.70
CA ASN A 133 -15.91 13.13 20.82
C ASN A 133 -14.95 11.93 20.70
N MET A 134 -14.13 11.87 19.66
CA MET A 134 -13.20 10.77 19.35
C MET A 134 -13.88 9.40 19.30
N LEU A 135 -15.05 9.35 18.64
CA LEU A 135 -15.84 8.12 18.47
C LEU A 135 -15.70 7.55 17.06
N ILE A 136 -15.54 6.24 16.99
CA ILE A 136 -15.64 5.45 15.77
C ILE A 136 -16.95 4.68 15.80
N PHE A 137 -17.82 4.97 14.84
CA PHE A 137 -19.06 4.22 14.63
C PHE A 137 -18.78 3.01 13.76
N THR A 138 -19.29 1.85 14.17
CA THR A 138 -19.14 0.59 13.43
C THR A 138 -20.49 -0.06 13.13
N SER A 139 -20.47 -1.17 12.40
CA SER A 139 -21.64 -2.04 12.18
C SER A 139 -22.13 -2.77 13.45
N SER A 140 -21.43 -2.59 14.58
CA SER A 140 -21.74 -3.22 15.86
C SER A 140 -21.63 -2.16 16.98
N ASN A 141 -20.57 -2.21 17.79
CA ASN A 141 -20.33 -1.28 18.89
C ASN A 141 -19.77 0.07 18.44
N THR A 142 -19.86 1.07 19.30
CA THR A 142 -19.14 2.33 19.14
C THR A 142 -17.84 2.24 19.92
N PHE A 143 -16.74 2.72 19.34
CA PHE A 143 -15.44 2.70 20.00
C PHE A 143 -14.98 4.12 20.29
N LYS A 144 -14.49 4.37 21.50
CA LYS A 144 -13.95 5.66 21.92
C LYS A 144 -12.46 5.53 22.20
N GLY A 145 -11.68 6.44 21.63
CA GLY A 145 -10.23 6.45 21.77
C GLY A 145 -9.72 7.81 22.23
N ARG A 146 -8.59 7.84 22.94
CA ARG A 146 -7.81 9.09 23.10
C ARG A 146 -7.08 9.44 21.80
N TYR A 147 -6.77 8.41 21.01
CA TYR A 147 -6.23 8.50 19.65
C TYR A 147 -6.99 7.59 18.69
N ILE A 148 -6.98 7.96 17.41
CA ILE A 148 -7.53 7.16 16.31
C ILE A 148 -6.45 7.02 15.25
N VAL A 149 -6.16 5.78 14.83
CA VAL A 149 -5.31 5.48 13.67
C VAL A 149 -6.20 4.98 12.54
N ALA A 150 -6.39 5.81 11.52
CA ALA A 150 -7.15 5.47 10.33
C ALA A 150 -6.27 4.68 9.34
N ALA A 151 -6.44 3.36 9.35
CA ALA A 151 -5.75 2.40 8.49
C ALA A 151 -6.73 1.63 7.57
N ASP A 152 -7.91 2.23 7.31
CA ASP A 152 -9.07 1.61 6.65
C ASP A 152 -9.00 1.65 5.11
N GLY A 153 -7.76 1.78 4.61
CA GLY A 153 -7.39 1.57 3.22
C GLY A 153 -7.83 2.66 2.23
N VAL A 154 -7.74 2.34 0.94
CA VAL A 154 -8.08 3.27 -0.15
C VAL A 154 -9.53 3.77 -0.13
N ASN A 155 -10.44 3.05 0.52
CA ASN A 155 -11.84 3.45 0.66
C ASN A 155 -12.15 4.09 2.03
N SER A 156 -11.11 4.60 2.72
CA SER A 156 -11.18 5.12 4.08
C SER A 156 -12.41 6.00 4.34
N VAL A 157 -13.25 5.56 5.26
CA VAL A 157 -14.43 6.27 5.75
C VAL A 157 -13.97 7.51 6.53
N ILE A 158 -12.92 7.36 7.32
CA ILE A 158 -12.38 8.43 8.16
C ILE A 158 -11.79 9.55 7.29
N ARG A 159 -10.93 9.23 6.33
CA ARG A 159 -10.40 10.23 5.38
C ARG A 159 -11.53 10.95 4.65
N ASN A 160 -12.53 10.20 4.17
CA ASN A 160 -13.64 10.79 3.43
C ASN A 160 -14.46 11.76 4.30
N TYR A 161 -14.64 11.46 5.60
CA TYR A 161 -15.25 12.38 6.56
C TYR A 161 -14.40 13.66 6.71
N LEU A 162 -13.08 13.53 6.91
CA LEU A 162 -12.19 14.68 7.06
C LEU A 162 -12.18 15.57 5.81
N ILE A 163 -12.21 14.98 4.62
CA ILE A 163 -12.32 15.70 3.34
C ILE A 163 -13.65 16.44 3.25
N LYS A 164 -14.77 15.75 3.52
CA LYS A 164 -16.12 16.34 3.39
C LYS A 164 -16.32 17.53 4.33
N ASN A 165 -15.68 17.50 5.48
CA ASN A 165 -15.72 18.58 6.47
C ASN A 165 -14.57 19.58 6.31
N THR A 166 -13.86 19.58 5.17
CA THR A 166 -12.79 20.54 4.84
C THR A 166 -11.60 20.57 5.81
N ILE A 167 -11.43 19.50 6.61
CA ILE A 167 -10.34 19.38 7.58
C ILE A 167 -9.01 19.05 6.87
N ILE A 168 -9.09 18.22 5.83
CA ILE A 168 -7.98 17.89 4.93
C ILE A 168 -8.39 18.14 3.48
N ASP A 169 -7.42 18.44 2.62
CA ASP A 169 -7.69 18.69 1.21
C ASP A 169 -7.99 17.40 0.44
N SER A 170 -8.80 17.50 -0.61
CA SER A 170 -9.02 16.41 -1.57
C SER A 170 -8.31 16.64 -2.91
N SER A 171 -7.33 17.55 -2.93
CA SER A 171 -6.75 18.07 -4.18
C SER A 171 -6.14 16.93 -5.00
N ASP A 172 -6.57 16.80 -6.25
CA ASP A 172 -6.17 15.74 -7.19
C ASP A 172 -6.34 14.29 -6.69
N TYR A 173 -7.09 14.01 -5.61
CA TYR A 173 -7.23 12.63 -5.10
C TYR A 173 -7.75 11.69 -6.19
N LYS A 174 -8.89 12.05 -6.80
CA LYS A 174 -9.52 11.30 -7.89
C LYS A 174 -8.61 11.15 -9.10
N ASP A 175 -7.80 12.17 -9.40
CA ASP A 175 -6.88 12.15 -10.54
C ASP A 175 -5.67 11.24 -10.35
N ASN A 176 -5.36 10.89 -9.09
CA ASN A 176 -4.23 10.04 -8.73
C ASN A 176 -4.63 8.63 -8.26
N LEU A 177 -5.90 8.25 -8.47
CA LEU A 177 -6.35 6.87 -8.28
C LEU A 177 -5.91 5.98 -9.46
N THR A 178 -5.19 4.93 -9.12
CA THR A 178 -4.87 3.81 -10.01
C THR A 178 -5.88 2.70 -9.85
N LEU A 179 -6.36 2.14 -10.96
CA LEU A 179 -7.07 0.87 -10.98
C LEU A 179 -6.08 -0.24 -11.33
N ALA A 180 -5.94 -1.21 -10.45
CA ALA A 180 -5.24 -2.47 -10.69
C ALA A 180 -6.26 -3.56 -11.03
N ILE A 181 -6.03 -4.32 -12.10
CA ILE A 181 -6.79 -5.51 -12.50
C ILE A 181 -5.81 -6.67 -12.60
N GLU A 182 -6.08 -7.76 -11.88
CA GLU A 182 -5.23 -8.95 -11.88
C GLU A 182 -6.04 -10.25 -11.90
N PHE A 183 -5.37 -11.33 -12.27
CA PHE A 183 -5.86 -12.70 -12.06
C PHE A 183 -4.69 -13.60 -11.63
N TYR A 184 -5.04 -14.81 -11.19
CA TYR A 184 -4.08 -15.80 -10.74
C TYR A 184 -4.09 -17.01 -11.67
N ASP A 185 -2.92 -17.37 -12.19
CA ASP A 185 -2.72 -18.61 -12.94
C ASP A 185 -2.00 -19.64 -12.05
N TYR A 186 -2.63 -20.80 -11.87
CA TYR A 186 -2.11 -21.91 -11.07
C TYR A 186 -1.32 -22.93 -11.88
N LYS A 187 -1.29 -22.81 -13.22
CA LYS A 187 -0.59 -23.70 -14.15
C LYS A 187 0.70 -23.08 -14.66
N PHE A 188 0.67 -21.78 -14.99
CA PHE A 188 1.86 -21.07 -15.44
C PHE A 188 2.77 -20.73 -14.27
N THR A 189 4.06 -21.06 -14.40
CA THR A 189 5.11 -20.73 -13.43
C THR A 189 6.23 -19.95 -14.11
N THR A 190 6.83 -19.02 -13.39
CA THR A 190 8.01 -18.27 -13.83
C THR A 190 8.98 -18.08 -12.67
N ASP A 191 10.24 -17.78 -12.96
CA ASP A 191 11.30 -17.52 -11.97
C ASP A 191 11.69 -16.04 -11.88
N ARG A 192 10.99 -15.16 -12.60
CA ARG A 192 11.37 -13.75 -12.78
C ARG A 192 10.18 -12.81 -12.79
N ALA A 193 10.41 -11.59 -12.30
CA ALA A 193 9.46 -10.49 -12.45
C ALA A 193 9.46 -10.00 -13.91
N SER A 194 8.31 -9.94 -14.58
CA SER A 194 8.22 -9.35 -15.91
C SER A 194 7.33 -8.12 -15.89
N LEU A 195 7.83 -6.99 -16.39
CA LEU A 195 7.12 -5.71 -16.43
C LEU A 195 6.81 -5.33 -17.88
N PHE A 196 5.58 -4.91 -18.15
CA PHE A 196 5.07 -4.63 -19.49
C PHE A 196 4.57 -3.18 -19.59
N PHE A 197 5.21 -2.38 -20.44
CA PHE A 197 4.81 -0.99 -20.68
C PHE A 197 4.12 -0.84 -22.04
N GLY A 198 3.30 0.20 -22.19
CA GLY A 198 2.71 0.57 -23.48
C GLY A 198 1.34 -0.03 -23.79
N PHE A 199 0.75 -0.81 -22.88
CA PHE A 199 -0.66 -1.21 -22.92
C PHE A 199 -1.60 -0.16 -22.28
N THR A 200 -1.13 0.50 -21.23
CA THR A 200 -1.85 1.54 -20.49
C THR A 200 -1.10 2.87 -20.55
N LYS A 201 -1.81 3.98 -20.29
CA LYS A 201 -1.19 5.29 -20.01
C LYS A 201 -0.96 5.42 -18.50
N PHE A 202 0.21 5.90 -18.06
CA PHE A 202 0.50 6.08 -16.63
C PHE A 202 0.29 4.80 -15.81
N GLY A 203 0.93 3.73 -16.25
CA GLY A 203 0.76 2.40 -15.68
C GLY A 203 1.60 1.37 -16.41
N TYR A 204 1.54 0.14 -15.93
CA TYR A 204 2.24 -1.01 -16.50
C TYR A 204 1.51 -2.31 -16.16
N GLY A 205 1.82 -3.36 -16.93
CA GLY A 205 1.45 -4.74 -16.67
C GLY A 205 2.56 -5.50 -15.97
N TRP A 206 2.21 -6.56 -15.26
CA TRP A 206 3.16 -7.43 -14.59
C TRP A 206 2.81 -8.90 -14.75
N ILE A 207 3.85 -9.72 -14.68
CA ILE A 207 3.80 -11.16 -14.41
C ILE A 207 4.77 -11.40 -13.26
N PHE A 208 4.24 -11.79 -12.11
CA PHE A 208 5.02 -11.98 -10.88
C PHE A 208 5.00 -13.43 -10.42
N PRO A 209 6.17 -14.03 -10.18
CA PRO A 209 6.27 -15.40 -9.71
C PRO A 209 5.72 -15.52 -8.30
N ASN A 210 5.11 -16.65 -8.00
CA ASN A 210 4.85 -17.06 -6.63
C ASN A 210 4.87 -18.61 -6.56
N LYS A 211 4.93 -19.17 -5.36
CA LYS A 211 5.04 -20.62 -5.14
C LYS A 211 3.83 -21.39 -5.65
N GLU A 212 2.63 -20.90 -5.36
CA GLU A 212 1.37 -21.61 -5.63
C GLU A 212 0.69 -21.13 -6.93
N ARG A 213 1.02 -19.94 -7.42
CA ARG A 213 0.38 -19.30 -8.58
C ARG A 213 1.20 -18.14 -9.14
N THR A 214 1.12 -17.87 -10.43
CA THR A 214 1.63 -16.62 -10.99
C THR A 214 0.58 -15.52 -10.90
N VAL A 215 0.98 -14.32 -10.52
CA VAL A 215 0.08 -13.14 -10.50
C VAL A 215 0.30 -12.32 -11.76
N ILE A 216 -0.76 -12.15 -12.56
CA ILE A 216 -0.72 -11.44 -13.84
C ILE A 216 -1.74 -10.31 -13.80
N GLY A 217 -1.31 -9.09 -14.13
CA GLY A 217 -2.19 -7.93 -14.02
C GLY A 217 -1.70 -6.69 -14.74
N ILE A 218 -2.55 -5.67 -14.76
CA ILE A 218 -2.19 -4.30 -15.15
C ILE A 218 -2.65 -3.31 -14.07
N GLY A 219 -1.97 -2.18 -13.99
CA GLY A 219 -2.32 -1.09 -13.10
C GLY A 219 -2.03 0.25 -13.75
N ALA A 220 -3.00 1.15 -13.76
CA ALA A 220 -2.81 2.48 -14.32
C ALA A 220 -3.75 3.54 -13.74
N LEU A 221 -3.36 4.81 -13.88
CA LEU A 221 -4.21 5.96 -13.48
C LEU A 221 -5.53 5.95 -14.25
N ILE A 222 -6.64 5.99 -13.51
CA ILE A 222 -7.99 5.97 -14.08
C ILE A 222 -8.23 7.20 -14.95
N SER A 223 -7.82 8.38 -14.46
CA SER A 223 -7.96 9.68 -15.13
C SER A 223 -7.28 9.72 -16.50
N LYS A 224 -6.25 8.90 -16.74
CA LYS A 224 -5.49 8.87 -18.00
C LYS A 224 -5.98 7.83 -19.00
N ASN A 225 -6.78 6.85 -18.57
CA ASN A 225 -7.23 5.73 -19.41
C ASN A 225 -8.73 5.78 -19.75
N LYS A 226 -9.48 6.78 -19.28
CA LYS A 226 -10.84 7.12 -19.75
C LYS A 226 -11.82 5.92 -19.80
N GLY A 227 -11.77 5.03 -18.81
CA GLY A 227 -12.66 3.86 -18.74
C GLY A 227 -12.22 2.64 -19.56
N LEU A 228 -11.12 2.71 -20.32
CA LEU A 228 -10.65 1.63 -21.19
C LEU A 228 -9.84 0.53 -20.46
N MET A 229 -9.82 0.54 -19.12
CA MET A 229 -8.94 -0.35 -18.36
C MET A 229 -9.21 -1.84 -18.61
N ARG A 230 -10.48 -2.26 -18.78
CA ARG A 230 -10.82 -3.66 -19.07
C ARG A 230 -10.36 -4.09 -20.46
N GLU A 231 -10.60 -3.25 -21.47
CA GLU A 231 -10.13 -3.49 -22.83
C GLU A 231 -8.60 -3.55 -22.90
N GLN A 232 -7.91 -2.63 -22.22
CA GLN A 232 -6.45 -2.61 -22.12
C GLN A 232 -5.90 -3.85 -21.42
N PHE A 233 -6.59 -4.35 -20.40
CA PHE A 233 -6.25 -5.61 -19.74
C PHE A 233 -6.39 -6.79 -20.69
N ASN A 234 -7.51 -6.91 -21.40
CA ASN A 234 -7.73 -7.97 -22.38
C ASN A 234 -6.70 -7.91 -23.52
N ASN A 235 -6.36 -6.72 -24.02
CA ASN A 235 -5.30 -6.52 -25.02
C ASN A 235 -3.92 -6.95 -24.50
N PHE A 236 -3.62 -6.70 -23.22
CA PHE A 236 -2.40 -7.20 -22.59
C PHE A 236 -2.42 -8.73 -22.52
N LEU A 237 -3.48 -9.36 -22.02
CA LEU A 237 -3.61 -10.81 -21.93
C LEU A 237 -3.44 -11.50 -23.29
N ASN A 238 -4.15 -11.03 -24.31
CA ASN A 238 -4.04 -11.56 -25.67
C ASN A 238 -2.59 -11.51 -26.18
N SER A 239 -1.84 -10.46 -25.83
CA SER A 239 -0.44 -10.29 -26.27
C SER A 239 0.55 -11.28 -25.64
N ILE A 240 0.20 -11.85 -24.48
CA ILE A 240 0.99 -12.84 -23.75
C ILE A 240 0.39 -14.25 -23.85
N GLY A 241 -0.57 -14.46 -24.77
CA GLY A 241 -1.14 -15.78 -25.06
C GLY A 241 -2.24 -16.23 -24.10
N TYR A 242 -2.89 -15.30 -23.39
CA TYR A 242 -4.01 -15.59 -22.50
C TYR A 242 -5.32 -15.12 -23.10
N GLU A 243 -6.34 -15.97 -22.97
CA GLU A 243 -7.74 -15.54 -23.10
C GLU A 243 -8.21 -14.83 -21.83
N GLU A 244 -9.41 -14.24 -21.89
CA GLU A 244 -10.00 -13.58 -20.73
C GLU A 244 -10.29 -14.59 -19.60
N PRO A 245 -9.74 -14.40 -18.39
CA PRO A 245 -9.90 -15.35 -17.31
C PRO A 245 -11.30 -15.26 -16.72
N ILE A 246 -11.83 -16.43 -16.30
CA ILE A 246 -13.14 -16.56 -15.65
C ILE A 246 -13.29 -15.62 -14.44
N LYS A 247 -12.20 -15.44 -13.67
CA LYS A 247 -12.20 -14.62 -12.47
C LYS A 247 -11.06 -13.60 -12.50
N THR A 248 -11.43 -12.33 -12.46
CA THR A 248 -10.51 -11.21 -12.29
C THR A 248 -10.78 -10.46 -11.00
N PHE A 249 -9.76 -9.76 -10.54
CA PHE A 249 -9.72 -9.05 -9.29
C PHE A 249 -9.34 -7.60 -9.54
N ALA A 250 -10.07 -6.65 -8.94
CA ALA A 250 -9.85 -5.23 -9.18
C ALA A 250 -9.74 -4.43 -7.88
N HIS A 251 -8.78 -3.52 -7.83
CA HIS A 251 -8.51 -2.69 -6.65
C HIS A 251 -8.06 -1.27 -7.01
N LEU A 252 -8.39 -0.34 -6.12
CA LEU A 252 -7.92 1.04 -6.19
C LEU A 252 -6.63 1.22 -5.39
N ILE A 253 -5.74 2.09 -5.88
CA ILE A 253 -4.48 2.43 -5.24
C ILE A 253 -4.27 3.96 -5.32
N PRO A 254 -3.99 4.67 -4.20
CA PRO A 254 -3.83 6.13 -4.20
C PRO A 254 -2.40 6.55 -4.59
N THR A 255 -2.01 6.29 -5.84
CA THR A 255 -0.65 6.44 -6.38
C THR A 255 -0.21 7.89 -6.68
N GLY A 256 -0.29 8.80 -5.70
CA GLY A 256 0.21 10.17 -5.85
C GLY A 256 -0.73 11.28 -5.40
N TRP A 257 -1.74 10.95 -4.59
CA TRP A 257 -2.38 11.95 -3.76
C TRP A 257 -1.52 12.16 -2.51
N ILE A 258 -1.09 13.40 -2.28
CA ILE A 258 -0.21 13.74 -1.16
C ILE A 258 -0.85 14.95 -0.49
N PRO A 259 -1.72 14.74 0.51
CA PRO A 259 -2.41 15.86 1.15
C PRO A 259 -1.42 16.72 1.93
N ASN A 260 -1.78 17.99 2.12
CA ASN A 260 -1.00 18.89 2.97
C ASN A 260 -1.13 18.55 4.46
N ARG A 261 -2.17 17.79 4.80
CA ARG A 261 -2.50 17.36 6.16
C ARG A 261 -2.87 15.88 6.17
N THR A 262 -2.21 15.10 7.01
CA THR A 262 -2.32 13.62 7.08
C THR A 262 -3.00 13.15 8.36
N GLY A 263 -3.71 14.04 9.05
CA GLY A 263 -4.43 13.78 10.29
C GLY A 263 -5.20 14.99 10.78
N PHE A 264 -5.82 14.88 11.95
CA PHE A 264 -6.49 15.95 12.67
C PHE A 264 -6.34 15.71 14.17
N ASN A 265 -5.58 16.55 14.88
CA ASN A 265 -5.36 16.44 16.32
C ASN A 265 -4.78 15.07 16.73
N ASN A 266 -5.60 14.18 17.31
CA ASN A 266 -5.21 12.83 17.72
C ASN A 266 -5.69 11.74 16.74
N ILE A 267 -6.12 12.13 15.54
CA ILE A 267 -6.57 11.25 14.46
C ILE A 267 -5.49 11.23 13.38
N LEU A 268 -4.86 10.09 13.12
CA LEU A 268 -3.75 9.97 12.17
C LEU A 268 -4.12 9.02 11.02
N LEU A 269 -3.96 9.48 9.77
CA LEU A 269 -4.12 8.62 8.59
C LEU A 269 -2.81 7.88 8.30
N VAL A 270 -2.87 6.58 7.99
CA VAL A 270 -1.71 5.74 7.66
C VAL A 270 -1.97 4.88 6.42
N GLY A 271 -0.91 4.40 5.76
CA GLY A 271 -1.00 3.61 4.52
C GLY A 271 -1.90 4.22 3.46
N ASP A 272 -2.67 3.39 2.75
CA ASP A 272 -3.57 3.85 1.67
C ASP A 272 -4.65 4.83 2.17
N ALA A 273 -5.03 4.78 3.46
CA ALA A 273 -5.99 5.73 4.02
C ALA A 273 -5.43 7.15 3.98
N GLY A 274 -4.12 7.31 4.20
CA GLY A 274 -3.40 8.59 4.08
C GLY A 274 -2.85 8.91 2.70
N GLY A 275 -3.10 8.07 1.69
CA GLY A 275 -2.55 8.27 0.33
C GLY A 275 -1.10 7.83 0.17
N PHE A 276 -0.55 7.09 1.15
CA PHE A 276 0.86 6.72 1.15
C PHE A 276 1.13 5.51 0.27
N THR A 277 1.33 5.78 -1.01
CA THR A 277 1.78 4.79 -1.98
C THR A 277 2.79 5.42 -2.92
N ASP A 278 3.75 4.63 -3.36
CA ASP A 278 4.69 5.08 -4.37
C ASP A 278 4.00 5.49 -5.69
N PRO A 279 4.22 6.72 -6.19
CA PRO A 279 3.56 7.17 -7.41
C PRO A 279 4.02 6.45 -8.68
N ILE A 280 5.20 5.82 -8.70
CA ILE A 280 5.77 5.23 -9.92
C ILE A 280 5.51 3.72 -9.97
N THR A 281 5.76 3.05 -8.85
CA THR A 281 5.72 1.59 -8.71
C THR A 281 4.42 1.08 -8.08
N GLY A 282 3.59 1.96 -7.52
CA GLY A 282 2.40 1.52 -6.78
C GLY A 282 2.71 0.72 -5.50
N GLU A 283 3.96 0.71 -5.03
CA GLU A 283 4.33 0.06 -3.77
C GLU A 283 3.64 0.73 -2.59
N GLY A 284 2.79 -0.03 -1.88
CA GLY A 284 2.07 0.43 -0.69
C GLY A 284 2.55 -0.18 0.62
N ILE A 285 3.11 -1.41 0.61
CA ILE A 285 3.43 -2.13 1.85
C ILE A 285 4.51 -1.41 2.67
N TYR A 286 5.62 -0.99 2.05
CA TYR A 286 6.65 -0.19 2.71
C TYR A 286 6.05 1.01 3.46
N TYR A 287 5.25 1.79 2.73
CA TYR A 287 4.67 3.03 3.21
C TYR A 287 3.60 2.78 4.28
N ALA A 288 2.80 1.73 4.15
CA ALA A 288 1.86 1.29 5.17
C ALA A 288 2.54 0.99 6.50
N ILE A 289 3.61 0.18 6.49
CA ILE A 289 4.38 -0.16 7.69
C ILE A 289 5.11 1.07 8.24
N LYS A 290 5.75 1.87 7.37
CA LYS A 290 6.55 3.02 7.80
C LYS A 290 5.70 4.13 8.41
N THR A 291 4.53 4.41 7.83
CA THR A 291 3.61 5.41 8.36
C THR A 291 2.96 4.96 9.66
N ALA A 292 2.66 3.65 9.79
CA ALA A 292 2.22 3.08 11.05
C ALA A 292 3.27 3.19 12.16
N GLN A 293 4.54 2.95 11.84
CA GLN A 293 5.66 3.16 12.76
C GLN A 293 5.72 4.63 13.21
N MET A 294 5.77 5.58 12.28
CA MET A 294 5.83 7.02 12.58
C MET A 294 4.60 7.51 13.36
N ALA A 295 3.40 7.02 13.04
CA ALA A 295 2.18 7.35 13.76
C ALA A 295 2.22 6.82 15.20
N SER A 296 2.75 5.61 15.39
CA SER A 296 2.90 5.02 16.72
C SER A 296 3.89 5.80 17.57
N GLU A 297 5.04 6.17 16.99
CA GLU A 297 6.04 7.03 17.64
C GLU A 297 5.45 8.39 18.03
N ALA A 298 4.65 9.00 17.15
CA ALA A 298 3.99 10.27 17.42
C ALA A 298 2.97 10.19 18.56
N ILE A 299 2.15 9.12 18.61
CA ILE A 299 1.20 8.88 19.70
C ILE A 299 1.94 8.68 21.03
N LEU A 300 2.98 7.85 21.06
CA LEU A 300 3.76 7.58 22.28
C LEU A 300 4.48 8.84 22.79
N PHE A 301 4.94 9.71 21.88
CA PHE A 301 5.49 11.00 22.26
C PHE A 301 4.41 11.92 22.84
N SER A 302 3.24 11.97 22.21
CA SER A 302 2.10 12.76 22.68
C SER A 302 1.59 12.33 24.05
N GLU A 303 1.58 11.03 24.35
CA GLU A 303 1.22 10.51 25.67
C GLU A 303 2.08 11.09 26.81
N LYS A 304 3.36 11.34 26.52
CA LYS A 304 4.30 11.89 27.52
C LYS A 304 4.23 13.41 27.61
N ASN A 305 3.91 14.09 26.51
CA ASN A 305 4.06 15.55 26.38
C ASN A 305 2.74 16.32 26.28
N LYS A 306 1.59 15.63 26.24
CA LYS A 306 0.24 16.21 26.16
C LYS A 306 0.03 17.17 24.96
N LEU A 307 0.75 16.94 23.86
CA LEU A 307 0.57 17.62 22.58
C LEU A 307 -0.28 16.77 21.63
N PHE A 308 -0.95 17.39 20.66
CA PHE A 308 -1.64 16.64 19.61
C PHE A 308 -0.67 15.79 18.79
N ALA A 309 -1.01 14.51 18.60
CA ALA A 309 -0.16 13.54 17.89
C ALA A 309 0.13 13.95 16.45
N GLU A 310 -0.78 14.67 15.81
CA GLU A 310 -0.62 15.16 14.44
C GLU A 310 0.62 16.05 14.26
N ILE A 311 0.97 16.87 15.27
CA ILE A 311 2.10 17.80 15.19
C ILE A 311 3.40 17.02 14.97
N ASN A 312 3.66 16.01 15.79
CA ASN A 312 4.85 15.17 15.68
C ASN A 312 4.79 14.27 14.45
N TYR A 313 3.62 13.71 14.15
CA TYR A 313 3.45 12.88 12.97
C TYR A 313 3.79 13.63 11.68
N LYS A 314 3.36 14.90 11.56
CA LYS A 314 3.71 15.77 10.43
C LYS A 314 5.21 15.97 10.29
N LEU A 315 5.93 16.18 11.40
CA LEU A 315 7.39 16.32 11.39
C LEU A 315 8.07 15.03 10.96
N PHE A 316 7.65 13.88 11.49
CA PHE A 316 8.22 12.58 11.13
C PHE A 316 7.98 12.21 9.66
N LEU A 317 6.85 12.63 9.10
CA LEU A 317 6.50 12.40 7.70
C LEU A 317 7.22 13.33 6.72
N GLU A 318 7.81 14.44 7.16
CA GLU A 318 8.24 15.53 6.29
C GLU A 318 9.17 15.05 5.16
N LYS A 319 10.21 14.27 5.49
CA LYS A 319 11.14 13.72 4.50
C LYS A 319 10.40 12.83 3.49
N MET A 320 9.57 11.91 3.98
CA MET A 320 8.85 10.96 3.15
C MET A 320 7.83 11.66 2.22
N LEU A 321 7.16 12.71 2.70
CA LEU A 321 6.24 13.51 1.88
C LEU A 321 6.98 14.29 0.78
N LYS A 322 8.16 14.87 1.08
CA LYS A 322 9.02 15.50 0.07
C LYS A 322 9.44 14.50 -1.00
N ASP A 323 9.83 13.30 -0.59
CA ASP A 323 10.23 12.24 -1.51
C ASP A 323 9.07 11.77 -2.38
N LEU A 324 7.88 11.53 -1.81
CA LEU A 324 6.68 11.18 -2.56
C LEU A 324 6.30 12.29 -3.57
N LYS A 325 6.43 13.57 -3.21
CA LYS A 325 6.21 14.70 -4.14
C LYS A 325 7.19 14.66 -5.30
N LYS A 326 8.48 14.44 -5.02
CA LYS A 326 9.51 14.27 -6.05
C LYS A 326 9.22 13.07 -6.96
N ARG A 327 8.77 11.95 -6.38
CA ARG A 327 8.36 10.75 -7.13
C ARG A 327 7.12 10.99 -8.00
N LYS A 328 6.13 11.75 -7.54
CA LYS A 328 4.97 12.18 -8.34
C LYS A 328 5.41 13.02 -9.55
N MET A 329 6.37 13.93 -9.36
CA MET A 329 6.97 14.70 -10.45
C MET A 329 7.66 13.79 -11.47
N TYR A 330 8.52 12.85 -11.02
CA TYR A 330 9.18 11.91 -11.91
C TYR A 330 8.21 10.98 -12.64
N ARG A 331 7.14 10.52 -12.00
CA ARG A 331 6.07 9.76 -12.66
C ARG A 331 5.52 10.49 -13.89
N ASN A 332 5.30 11.80 -13.78
CA ASN A 332 4.81 12.61 -14.90
C ASN A 332 5.82 12.73 -16.05
N ILE A 333 7.12 12.60 -15.77
CA ILE A 333 8.18 12.55 -16.79
C ILE A 333 8.23 11.15 -17.41
N VAL A 334 8.30 10.09 -16.60
CA VAL A 334 8.42 8.69 -17.05
C VAL A 334 7.22 8.26 -17.90
N PHE A 335 6.00 8.63 -17.49
CA PHE A 335 4.77 8.23 -18.18
C PHE A 335 4.17 9.31 -19.09
N GLY A 336 4.74 10.52 -19.09
CA GLY A 336 4.23 11.68 -19.84
C GLY A 336 4.39 11.57 -21.37
N THR A 337 3.52 12.29 -22.10
CA THR A 337 3.40 12.16 -23.56
C THR A 337 4.38 13.00 -24.39
N LYS A 338 4.99 14.06 -23.84
CA LYS A 338 5.82 15.01 -24.60
C LYS A 338 7.15 14.43 -25.13
N PHE A 339 7.51 13.20 -24.76
CA PHE A 339 8.81 12.60 -25.09
C PHE A 339 8.72 11.24 -25.80
N ARG A 340 7.57 10.89 -26.38
CA ARG A 340 7.27 9.54 -26.91
C ARG A 340 8.21 9.00 -28.00
N PHE A 341 8.93 9.86 -28.73
CA PHE A 341 9.86 9.42 -29.78
C PHE A 341 11.28 9.17 -29.25
N PHE A 342 11.86 10.14 -28.53
CA PHE A 342 13.21 10.00 -27.93
C PHE A 342 13.27 8.97 -26.80
N ILE A 343 12.18 8.75 -26.06
CA ILE A 343 12.11 7.78 -24.95
C ILE A 343 12.27 6.33 -25.38
N LYS A 344 11.88 5.91 -26.59
CA LYS A 344 12.10 4.51 -26.98
C LYS A 344 13.58 4.13 -26.95
N ILE A 345 14.45 5.05 -27.35
CA ILE A 345 15.90 4.88 -27.32
C ILE A 345 16.46 5.33 -25.95
N PHE A 346 15.97 6.43 -25.39
CA PHE A 346 16.46 6.98 -24.12
C PHE A 346 16.06 6.19 -22.88
N LEU A 347 14.85 5.63 -22.76
CA LEU A 347 14.50 4.67 -21.70
C LEU A 347 15.21 3.34 -21.92
N LEU A 348 15.43 2.88 -23.17
CA LEU A 348 16.28 1.71 -23.44
C LEU A 348 17.69 1.95 -22.88
N VAL A 349 18.29 3.07 -23.28
CA VAL A 349 19.66 3.46 -22.93
C VAL A 349 19.76 3.75 -21.44
N GLN A 350 18.78 4.40 -20.80
CA GLN A 350 18.81 4.63 -19.35
C GLN A 350 18.49 3.38 -18.54
N LEU A 351 17.57 2.52 -18.95
CA LEU A 351 17.30 1.26 -18.25
C LEU A 351 18.46 0.27 -18.40
N ILE A 352 19.22 0.35 -19.50
CA ILE A 352 20.43 -0.45 -19.73
C ILE A 352 21.63 0.17 -18.98
N LEU A 353 21.89 1.47 -19.13
CA LEU A 353 23.06 2.16 -18.52
C LEU A 353 22.89 2.47 -17.02
N PHE A 354 21.67 2.71 -16.55
CA PHE A 354 21.36 3.06 -15.16
C PHE A 354 20.48 2.01 -14.47
N ARG A 355 20.52 0.76 -14.94
CA ARG A 355 19.74 -0.36 -14.39
C ARG A 355 19.86 -0.45 -12.87
N ASP A 356 21.09 -0.37 -12.38
CA ASP A 356 21.39 -0.45 -10.96
C ASP A 356 20.80 0.75 -10.20
N LYS A 357 20.89 1.98 -10.73
CA LYS A 357 20.29 3.17 -10.09
C LYS A 357 18.77 3.13 -10.05
N VAL A 358 18.12 2.58 -11.08
CA VAL A 358 16.65 2.39 -11.09
C VAL A 358 16.23 1.36 -10.04
N LEU A 359 16.99 0.29 -9.88
CA LEU A 359 16.74 -0.72 -8.85
C LEU A 359 17.04 -0.20 -7.44
N ASP A 360 18.10 0.58 -7.27
CA ASP A 360 18.40 1.26 -6.00
C ASP A 360 17.27 2.22 -5.62
N PHE A 361 16.75 2.97 -6.58
CA PHE A 361 15.58 3.81 -6.38
C PHE A 361 14.33 3.03 -5.95
N ILE A 362 14.13 1.79 -6.42
CA ILE A 362 13.01 0.95 -5.97
C ILE A 362 13.27 0.41 -4.57
N HIS A 363 14.48 -0.09 -4.33
CA HIS A 363 14.80 -0.89 -3.15
C HIS A 363 15.33 -0.12 -1.95
N GLU A 364 15.74 1.13 -2.09
CA GLU A 364 16.25 1.97 -1.01
C GLU A 364 15.24 3.06 -0.63
N PRO A 365 15.19 3.45 0.65
CA PRO A 365 14.60 4.72 1.03
C PRO A 365 15.39 5.84 0.36
N SER A 366 14.70 6.85 -0.17
CA SER A 366 15.31 8.08 -0.65
C SER A 366 15.97 8.91 0.44
#